data_AF-A0A3A4ZFE8-F1
#
_entry.id   AF-A0A3A4ZFE8-F1
#
_cell.length_a   1.000
_cell.length_b   1.000
_cell.length_c   1.000
_cell.angle_alpha   90.00
_cell.angle_beta   90.00
_cell.angle_gamma   90.00
#
_symmetry.space_group_name_H-M   'P 1'
#
loop_
_entity.id
_entity.type
_entity.pdbx_description
1 polymer ?
#
loop_
_entity_poly.entity_id
_entity_poly.type
_entity_poly.pdbx_seq_one_letter_code
_entity_poly.pdbx_strand_id
1 'polypeptide(L)'
;MDYQGTIQEVMTALNDLLKALRSEKAGSQLSRVSTFQLGILPVTIVYPAIALLPDSEMYTRFESGGHYTVERNFQIEGFIKELDITSAQQRATTLGEEIRDGLLRRASIRKSDKEKSLVGFGMTVGNLTLAEGVSNEDFVIGKFILPITVFSHSVIPSTKKVEQTHTERPEKEVFSKLLEILKANRSLMFSVVRPSNIFSVVLPGLGTFNTPAVFVEEISSDLLRRESGRDTIIRNFVISVYTSAIPKPQLLWSNLEVLEGIRDTILVNSQLDGLAKRTVVDKSSFYISTLKGSNSYFYRSSLDVKVECFRGVDFV
;
A
#
# COMPACT_ATOMS: atom_id res chain seq x y z
N MET A 1 4.15 -10.18 9.07
CA MET A 1 3.52 -8.99 9.68
C MET A 1 2.56 -8.47 8.67
N ASP A 2 1.33 -8.19 9.09
CA ASP A 2 0.42 -7.43 8.25
C ASP A 2 0.94 -5.99 8.14
N TYR A 3 0.49 -5.32 7.10
CA TYR A 3 0.87 -3.95 6.79
C TYR A 3 0.43 -3.00 7.93
N GLN A 4 -0.72 -3.30 8.54
CA GLN A 4 -1.26 -2.59 9.70
C GLN A 4 -0.37 -2.67 10.94
N GLY A 5 0.10 -3.85 11.31
CA GLY A 5 1.03 -4.02 12.42
C GLY A 5 2.32 -3.24 12.20
N THR A 6 2.86 -3.25 10.97
CA THR A 6 4.06 -2.48 10.64
C THR A 6 3.83 -0.97 10.78
N ILE A 7 2.70 -0.44 10.29
CA ILE A 7 2.34 0.98 10.47
C ILE A 7 2.29 1.36 11.95
N GLN A 8 1.64 0.53 12.77
CA GLN A 8 1.50 0.81 14.21
C GLN A 8 2.85 0.83 14.92
N GLU A 9 3.76 -0.08 14.57
CA GLU A 9 5.12 -0.11 15.11
C GLU A 9 5.94 1.12 14.70
N VAL A 10 5.90 1.50 13.42
CA VAL A 10 6.59 2.70 12.93
C VAL A 10 6.04 3.95 13.61
N MET A 11 4.72 4.07 13.76
CA MET A 11 4.10 5.18 14.48
C MET A 11 4.49 5.22 15.96
N THR A 12 4.56 4.07 16.61
CA THR A 12 4.99 3.98 18.00
C THR A 12 6.44 4.43 18.13
N ALA A 13 7.32 3.93 17.25
CA ALA A 13 8.73 4.32 17.21
C ALA A 13 8.91 5.83 16.96
N LEU A 14 8.11 6.42 16.05
CA LEU A 14 8.11 7.85 15.76
C LEU A 14 7.63 8.66 16.97
N ASN A 15 6.54 8.25 17.61
CA ASN A 15 6.03 8.94 18.81
C ASN A 15 7.03 8.88 19.97
N ASP A 16 7.68 7.74 20.17
CA ASP A 16 8.72 7.58 21.20
C ASP A 16 9.98 8.38 20.87
N LEU A 17 10.34 8.48 19.59
CA LEU A 17 11.41 9.36 19.14
C LEU A 17 11.08 10.82 19.46
N LEU A 18 9.88 11.27 19.09
CA LEU A 18 9.44 12.63 19.37
C LEU A 18 9.44 12.89 20.87
N LYS A 19 8.91 11.99 21.71
CA LYS A 19 8.97 12.11 23.17
C LYS A 19 10.41 12.23 23.70
N ALA A 20 11.32 11.41 23.20
CA ALA A 20 12.73 11.47 23.61
C ALA A 20 13.39 12.80 23.21
N LEU A 21 13.16 13.25 21.98
CA LEU A 21 13.66 14.54 21.50
C LEU A 21 13.07 15.73 22.29
N ARG A 22 11.82 15.61 22.76
CA ARG A 22 11.18 16.61 23.65
C ARG A 22 11.88 16.71 25.01
N SER A 23 12.30 15.58 25.58
CA SER A 23 13.03 15.57 26.86
C SER A 23 14.47 16.05 26.74
N GLU A 24 15.13 15.79 25.62
CA GLU A 24 16.54 16.15 25.40
C GLU A 24 16.73 17.64 25.04
N LYS A 25 15.77 18.24 24.33
CA LYS A 25 15.82 19.65 23.91
C LYS A 25 14.64 20.44 24.49
N ALA A 26 14.65 20.67 25.81
CA ALA A 26 13.67 21.52 26.47
C ALA A 26 13.68 22.92 25.82
N GLY A 27 12.63 23.23 25.03
CA GLY A 27 12.50 24.48 24.25
C GLY A 27 12.54 24.34 22.72
N SER A 28 12.78 23.14 22.16
CA SER A 28 12.76 22.95 20.70
C SER A 28 11.33 22.92 20.13
N GLN A 29 11.22 23.25 18.84
CA GLN A 29 9.95 23.22 18.08
C GLN A 29 9.29 21.83 18.07
N LEU A 30 10.05 20.76 18.38
CA LEU A 30 9.59 19.38 18.50
C LEU A 30 8.62 19.14 19.67
N SER A 31 8.64 20.02 20.68
CA SER A 31 7.71 19.99 21.83
C SER A 31 6.25 20.19 21.46
N ARG A 32 5.98 20.80 20.30
CA ARG A 32 4.63 21.13 19.82
C ARG A 32 4.19 20.33 18.59
N VAL A 33 5.01 19.38 18.15
CA VAL A 33 4.73 18.58 16.96
C VAL A 33 3.55 17.65 17.21
N SER A 34 2.48 17.85 16.44
CA SER A 34 1.33 16.94 16.41
C SER A 34 1.58 15.83 15.41
N THR A 35 1.43 14.57 15.84
CA THR A 35 1.49 13.41 14.94
C THR A 35 0.10 13.00 14.51
N PHE A 36 -0.05 12.73 13.22
CA PHE A 36 -1.27 12.26 12.60
C PHE A 36 -1.03 10.89 12.01
N GLN A 37 -2.02 10.03 12.20
CA GLN A 37 -2.00 8.71 11.62
C GLN A 37 -2.56 8.80 10.20
N LEU A 38 -1.76 8.40 9.21
CA LEU A 38 -2.23 7.96 7.90
C LEU A 38 -2.93 8.99 7.01
N GLY A 39 -2.22 10.04 6.61
CA GLY A 39 -2.61 10.91 5.49
C GLY A 39 -3.92 11.68 5.64
N ILE A 40 -4.63 11.54 6.76
CA ILE A 40 -5.78 12.37 7.12
C ILE A 40 -5.27 13.50 7.99
N LEU A 41 -5.16 14.67 7.38
CA LEU A 41 -5.06 15.88 8.15
C LEU A 41 -6.42 16.13 8.83
N PRO A 42 -6.46 16.36 10.16
CA PRO A 42 -7.70 16.70 10.83
C PRO A 42 -8.27 18.00 10.26
N VAL A 43 -9.57 18.23 10.47
CA VAL A 43 -10.26 19.47 10.07
C VAL A 43 -9.54 20.71 10.60
N THR A 44 -8.94 20.60 11.79
CA THR A 44 -8.08 21.64 12.37
C THR A 44 -6.67 21.09 12.56
N ILE A 45 -5.74 21.51 11.70
CA ILE A 45 -4.33 21.12 11.78
C ILE A 45 -3.61 22.04 12.75
N VAL A 46 -2.98 21.45 13.77
CA VAL A 46 -2.06 22.16 14.67
C VAL A 46 -0.65 21.98 14.13
N TYR A 47 -0.03 23.08 13.71
CA TYR A 47 1.35 23.12 13.23
C TYR A 47 2.32 23.33 14.41
N PRO A 48 3.53 22.72 14.39
CA PRO A 48 4.05 21.81 13.38
C PRO A 48 3.37 20.43 13.40
N ALA A 49 3.19 19.84 12.22
CA ALA A 49 2.41 18.63 12.01
C ALA A 49 3.25 17.56 11.29
N ILE A 50 3.07 16.28 11.63
CA ILE A 50 3.67 15.15 10.91
C ILE A 50 2.62 14.10 10.63
N ALA A 51 2.62 13.55 9.42
CA ALA A 51 1.82 12.42 9.01
C ALA A 51 2.71 11.29 8.48
N LEU A 52 2.39 10.04 8.82
CA LEU A 52 2.96 8.86 8.16
C LEU A 52 1.98 8.38 7.09
N LEU A 53 2.42 8.27 5.84
CA LEU A 53 1.61 7.80 4.71
C LEU A 53 2.16 6.47 4.20
N PRO A 54 1.28 5.51 3.88
CA PRO A 54 1.68 4.30 3.16
C PRO A 54 1.96 4.65 1.69
N ASP A 55 2.99 4.04 1.11
CA ASP A 55 3.37 4.25 -0.30
C ASP A 55 3.21 2.95 -1.09
N SER A 56 3.99 1.93 -0.73
CA SER A 56 3.91 0.64 -1.41
C SER A 56 4.34 -0.53 -0.53
N GLU A 57 4.01 -1.74 -0.98
CA GLU A 57 4.52 -3.00 -0.45
C GLU A 57 5.03 -3.84 -1.62
N MET A 58 6.28 -4.31 -1.56
CA MET A 58 6.91 -5.14 -2.59
C MET A 58 7.35 -6.49 -2.05
N TYR A 59 7.31 -7.50 -2.90
CA TYR A 59 7.58 -8.89 -2.58
C TYR A 59 8.84 -9.33 -3.35
N THR A 60 10.03 -9.19 -2.76
CA THR A 60 11.29 -9.19 -3.55
C THR A 60 12.07 -10.51 -3.53
N ARG A 61 11.86 -11.40 -2.55
CA ARG A 61 12.57 -12.70 -2.49
C ARG A 61 11.65 -13.81 -2.01
N PHE A 62 11.42 -14.82 -2.86
CA PHE A 62 10.79 -16.08 -2.45
C PHE A 62 11.87 -17.05 -1.98
N GLU A 63 11.82 -17.41 -0.71
CA GLU A 63 12.70 -18.41 -0.09
C GLU A 63 12.03 -19.79 -0.10
N SER A 64 12.83 -20.84 0.09
CA SER A 64 12.31 -22.20 0.28
C SER A 64 11.37 -22.25 1.50
N GLY A 65 10.30 -23.05 1.41
CA GLY A 65 9.31 -23.16 2.49
C GLY A 65 8.18 -22.12 2.46
N GLY A 66 8.07 -21.31 1.39
CA GLY A 66 6.97 -20.34 1.25
C GLY A 66 7.18 -19.05 2.05
N HIS A 67 8.42 -18.79 2.44
CA HIS A 67 8.81 -17.52 3.05
C HIS A 67 9.09 -16.48 1.97
N TYR A 68 8.76 -15.22 2.25
CA TYR A 68 9.16 -14.12 1.39
C TYR A 68 9.58 -12.88 2.17
N THR A 69 10.53 -12.14 1.59
CA THR A 69 10.90 -10.81 2.07
C THR A 69 9.89 -9.80 1.55
N VAL A 70 9.36 -9.01 2.49
CA VAL A 70 8.44 -7.91 2.21
C VAL A 70 9.12 -6.59 2.51
N GLU A 71 9.10 -5.71 1.52
CA GLU A 71 9.57 -4.33 1.62
C GLU A 71 8.36 -3.40 1.69
N ARG A 72 8.18 -2.73 2.82
CA ARG A 72 7.10 -1.77 3.03
C ARG A 72 7.65 -0.36 2.99
N ASN A 73 7.22 0.41 1.99
CA ASN A 73 7.57 1.80 1.82
C ASN A 73 6.50 2.68 2.46
N PHE A 74 6.97 3.65 3.23
CA PHE A 74 6.19 4.69 3.88
C PHE A 74 6.84 6.05 3.59
N GLN A 75 6.05 7.11 3.74
CA GLN A 75 6.51 8.48 3.66
C GLN A 75 6.12 9.21 4.94
N ILE A 76 7.08 9.83 5.61
CA ILE A 76 6.79 10.83 6.64
C ILE A 76 6.68 12.17 5.94
N GLU A 77 5.50 12.76 5.99
CA GLU A 77 5.28 14.13 5.57
C GLU A 77 5.19 15.03 6.79
N GLY A 78 5.95 16.12 6.81
CA GLY A 78 5.81 17.14 7.84
C GLY A 78 5.45 18.49 7.26
N PHE A 79 4.64 19.22 8.02
CA PHE A 79 4.08 20.51 7.65
C PHE A 79 4.42 21.56 8.72
N ILE A 80 4.93 22.69 8.27
CA ILE A 80 5.27 23.85 9.09
C ILE A 80 4.53 25.06 8.54
N LYS A 81 3.91 25.86 9.41
CA LYS A 81 3.25 27.12 9.04
C LYS A 81 4.10 28.31 9.49
N GLU A 82 4.49 29.16 8.56
CA GLU A 82 5.20 30.43 8.81
C GLU A 82 4.60 31.58 7.99
N LEU A 83 5.14 32.80 8.16
CA LEU A 83 4.73 33.98 7.40
C LEU A 83 5.44 34.10 6.04
N ASP A 84 6.65 33.57 5.93
CA ASP A 84 7.47 33.65 4.71
C ASP A 84 8.03 32.29 4.29
N ILE A 85 8.33 32.15 2.99
CA ILE A 85 8.75 30.89 2.39
C ILE A 85 10.12 30.43 2.86
N THR A 86 11.06 31.35 3.10
CA THR A 86 12.42 31.03 3.51
C THR A 86 12.41 30.45 4.92
N SER A 87 11.70 31.08 5.86
CA SER A 87 11.50 30.59 7.21
C SER A 87 10.77 29.25 7.22
N ALA A 88 9.72 29.10 6.40
CA ALA A 88 8.95 27.86 6.29
C ALA A 88 9.84 26.69 5.84
N GLN A 89 10.64 26.90 4.78
CA GLN A 89 11.56 25.89 4.25
C GLN A 89 12.68 25.56 5.23
N GLN A 90 13.28 26.58 5.88
CA GLN A 90 14.36 26.37 6.84
C GLN A 90 13.89 25.56 8.05
N ARG A 91 12.71 25.88 8.60
CA ARG A 91 12.12 25.13 9.72
C ARG A 91 11.67 23.74 9.31
N ALA A 92 11.09 23.57 8.13
CA ALA A 92 10.75 22.25 7.59
C ALA A 92 11.99 21.37 7.42
N THR A 93 13.10 21.94 6.91
CA THR A 93 14.38 21.24 6.76
C THR A 93 14.93 20.82 8.12
N THR A 94 14.96 21.74 9.09
CA THR A 94 15.48 21.45 10.43
C THR A 94 14.67 20.34 11.11
N LEU A 95 13.34 20.43 11.07
CA LEU A 95 12.47 19.39 11.62
C LEU A 95 12.68 18.05 10.91
N GLY A 96 12.74 18.05 9.58
CA GLY A 96 12.95 16.86 8.77
C GLY A 96 14.28 16.16 9.06
N GLU A 97 15.38 16.90 9.16
CA GLU A 97 16.70 16.35 9.50
C GLU A 97 16.74 15.82 10.93
N GLU A 98 16.13 16.51 11.91
CA GLU A 98 16.06 16.01 13.29
C GLU A 98 15.31 14.68 13.39
N ILE A 99 14.22 14.52 12.64
CA ILE A 99 13.47 13.27 12.57
C ILE A 99 14.31 12.19 11.88
N ARG A 100 14.93 12.52 10.74
CA ARG A 100 15.79 11.61 9.98
C ARG A 100 16.93 11.09 10.83
N ASP A 101 17.68 11.97 11.50
CA ASP A 101 18.77 11.61 12.40
C ASP A 101 18.28 10.73 13.56
N GLY A 102 17.13 11.09 14.13
CA GLY A 102 16.50 10.32 15.18
C GLY A 102 16.12 8.90 14.75
N LEU A 103 15.59 8.74 13.55
CA LEU A 103 15.23 7.45 12.97
C LEU A 103 16.48 6.65 12.56
N LEU A 104 17.51 7.28 12.01
CA LEU A 104 18.78 6.63 11.67
C LEU A 104 19.46 6.05 12.92
N ARG A 105 19.43 6.75 14.05
CA ARG A 105 19.93 6.22 15.34
C ARG A 105 19.14 5.00 15.82
N ARG A 106 17.89 4.86 15.40
CA ARG A 106 16.98 3.75 15.74
C ARG A 106 16.82 2.71 14.62
N ALA A 107 17.52 2.86 13.49
CA ALA A 107 17.36 2.04 12.29
C ALA A 107 17.63 0.54 12.51
N SER A 108 18.28 0.19 13.63
CA SER A 108 18.34 -1.17 14.17
C SER A 108 17.06 -1.54 14.92
N ILE A 109 15.90 -1.53 14.23
CA ILE A 109 14.69 -2.21 14.72
C ILE A 109 14.93 -3.72 14.58
N ARG A 110 15.76 -4.30 15.46
CA ARG A 110 15.89 -5.75 15.61
C ARG A 110 15.07 -6.17 16.82
N LYS A 111 13.82 -6.54 16.61
CA LYS A 111 13.01 -7.16 17.67
C LYS A 111 13.00 -8.67 17.47
N SER A 112 14.04 -9.36 17.94
CA SER A 112 14.02 -10.83 18.01
C SER A 112 13.00 -11.27 19.06
N ASP A 113 11.73 -11.44 18.68
CA ASP A 113 10.75 -12.09 19.55
C ASP A 113 10.88 -13.61 19.37
N LYS A 114 11.40 -14.29 20.39
CA LYS A 114 11.66 -15.74 20.36
C LYS A 114 10.39 -16.60 20.42
N GLU A 115 9.23 -16.01 20.67
CA GLU A 115 8.00 -16.79 20.96
C GLU A 115 6.80 -16.50 20.07
N LYS A 116 6.83 -15.47 19.23
CA LYS A 116 5.73 -15.22 18.29
C LYS A 116 6.32 -14.86 16.95
N SER A 117 5.95 -15.64 15.93
CA SER A 117 6.09 -15.25 14.52
C SER A 117 5.84 -13.76 14.42
N LEU A 118 6.81 -12.98 13.92
CA LEU A 118 6.73 -11.58 13.42
C LEU A 118 7.97 -10.76 13.80
N VAL A 119 8.91 -10.56 12.87
CA VAL A 119 10.02 -9.61 13.08
C VAL A 119 10.34 -8.86 11.79
N GLY A 120 10.01 -7.57 11.75
CA GLY A 120 10.72 -6.64 10.87
C GLY A 120 12.19 -6.59 11.29
N PHE A 121 13.13 -6.75 10.37
CA PHE A 121 14.56 -6.92 10.70
C PHE A 121 15.46 -5.74 10.30
N GLY A 122 14.88 -4.72 9.66
CA GLY A 122 15.62 -3.51 9.30
C GLY A 122 14.70 -2.38 8.85
N MET A 123 15.18 -1.16 9.04
CA MET A 123 14.58 0.07 8.51
C MET A 123 15.66 0.86 7.77
N THR A 124 15.35 1.33 6.58
CA THR A 124 16.17 2.33 5.88
C THR A 124 15.42 3.65 5.83
N VAL A 125 16.13 4.74 6.09
CA VAL A 125 15.60 6.10 6.02
C VAL A 125 16.26 6.77 4.83
N GLY A 126 15.46 7.25 3.87
CA GLY A 126 15.99 7.90 2.68
C GLY A 126 16.37 9.35 2.91
N ASN A 127 16.58 10.07 1.80
CA ASN A 127 16.94 11.48 1.84
C ASN A 127 15.71 12.35 2.05
N LEU A 128 15.88 13.40 2.85
CA LEU A 128 14.86 14.43 3.02
C LEU A 128 14.65 15.16 1.70
N THR A 129 13.39 15.30 1.29
CA THR A 129 13.00 16.09 0.13
C THR A 129 12.09 17.23 0.58
N LEU A 130 12.32 18.44 0.10
CA LEU A 130 11.39 19.55 0.30
C LEU A 130 10.37 19.54 -0.82
N ALA A 131 9.09 19.55 -0.46
CA ALA A 131 8.01 19.72 -1.42
C ALA A 131 7.70 21.21 -1.58
N GLU A 132 7.13 21.57 -2.73
CA GLU A 132 6.65 22.93 -2.97
C GLU A 132 5.67 23.33 -1.86
N GLY A 133 5.96 24.45 -1.21
CA GLY A 133 5.13 24.97 -0.14
C GLY A 133 3.81 25.51 -0.70
N VAL A 134 2.74 25.40 0.08
CA VAL A 134 1.46 26.05 -0.26
C VAL A 134 1.47 27.44 0.35
N SER A 135 1.44 28.48 -0.49
CA SER A 135 1.29 29.86 -0.04
C SER A 135 -0.17 30.29 -0.06
N ASN A 136 -0.56 31.05 0.94
CA ASN A 136 -1.79 31.83 1.00
C ASN A 136 -1.43 33.27 1.37
N GLU A 137 -2.37 34.21 1.26
CA GLU A 137 -2.13 35.64 1.54
C GLU A 137 -1.56 35.89 2.94
N ASP A 138 -1.97 35.08 3.93
CA ASP A 138 -1.61 35.26 5.33
C ASP A 138 -0.48 34.36 5.84
N PHE A 139 -0.09 33.32 5.10
CA PHE A 139 0.90 32.35 5.56
C PHE A 139 1.46 31.46 4.45
N VAL A 140 2.61 30.86 4.71
CA VAL A 140 3.24 29.82 3.88
C VAL A 140 3.32 28.52 4.67
N ILE A 141 2.91 27.42 4.04
CA ILE A 141 3.11 26.06 4.55
C ILE A 141 4.35 25.47 3.90
N GLY A 142 5.41 25.29 4.68
CA GLY A 142 6.57 24.48 4.29
C GLY A 142 6.25 22.99 4.45
N LYS A 143 6.63 22.18 3.48
CA LYS A 143 6.43 20.73 3.49
C LYS A 143 7.76 20.00 3.28
N PHE A 144 8.02 18.99 4.09
CA PHE A 144 9.08 18.02 3.84
C PHE A 144 8.50 16.61 3.67
N ILE A 145 9.22 15.78 2.93
CA ILE A 145 8.92 14.36 2.69
C ILE A 145 10.18 13.57 3.04
N LEU A 146 10.02 12.57 3.90
CA LEU A 146 11.08 11.66 4.32
C LEU A 146 10.63 10.22 4.06
N PRO A 147 11.18 9.54 3.04
CA PRO A 147 10.82 8.16 2.73
C PRO A 147 11.47 7.18 3.73
N ILE A 148 10.72 6.15 4.09
CA ILE A 148 11.14 5.08 5.01
C ILE A 148 10.79 3.74 4.37
N THR A 149 11.72 2.80 4.40
CA THR A 149 11.46 1.41 4.00
C THR A 149 11.69 0.50 5.20
N VAL A 150 10.72 -0.37 5.47
CA VAL A 150 10.79 -1.39 6.52
C VAL A 150 10.81 -2.77 5.87
N PHE A 151 11.77 -3.60 6.30
CA PHE A 151 11.94 -4.96 5.80
C PHE A 151 11.39 -5.96 6.82
N SER A 152 10.59 -6.91 6.34
CA SER A 152 10.09 -8.00 7.19
C SER A 152 10.06 -9.33 6.45
N HIS A 153 10.09 -10.43 7.21
CA HIS A 153 9.76 -11.74 6.67
C HIS A 153 8.27 -12.01 6.84
N SER A 154 7.66 -12.60 5.81
CA SER A 154 6.29 -13.09 5.83
C SER A 154 6.24 -14.52 5.31
N VAL A 155 5.16 -15.23 5.62
CA VAL A 155 4.94 -16.62 5.22
C VAL A 155 3.66 -16.66 4.41
N ILE A 156 3.67 -17.41 3.31
CA ILE A 156 2.44 -17.70 2.56
C ILE A 156 1.48 -18.46 3.52
N PRO A 157 0.20 -18.07 3.60
CA PRO A 157 -0.78 -18.81 4.40
C PRO A 157 -0.76 -20.30 4.04
N SER A 158 -0.67 -21.17 5.05
CA SER A 158 -0.41 -22.61 4.93
C SER A 158 -1.53 -23.41 4.26
N THR A 159 -2.67 -22.78 3.94
CA THR A 159 -3.85 -23.40 3.32
C THR A 159 -3.77 -23.47 1.80
N LYS A 160 -2.58 -23.62 1.23
CA LYS A 160 -2.41 -23.74 -0.23
C LYS A 160 -3.20 -24.95 -0.74
N LYS A 161 -4.33 -24.69 -1.40
CA LYS A 161 -5.05 -25.72 -2.14
C LYS A 161 -4.29 -25.94 -3.45
N VAL A 162 -3.49 -26.99 -3.49
CA VAL A 162 -2.87 -27.45 -4.73
C VAL A 162 -3.83 -28.46 -5.34
N GLU A 163 -4.68 -28.01 -6.25
CA GLU A 163 -5.48 -28.92 -7.07
C GLU A 163 -4.65 -29.26 -8.32
N GLN A 164 -4.15 -30.51 -8.37
CA GLN A 164 -3.35 -31.03 -9.49
C GLN A 164 -4.21 -31.44 -10.70
N THR A 165 -5.33 -30.76 -10.95
CA THR A 165 -6.13 -31.00 -12.15
C THR A 165 -5.71 -30.03 -13.23
N HIS A 166 -4.77 -30.47 -14.07
CA HIS A 166 -4.51 -29.83 -15.36
C HIS A 166 -5.74 -30.04 -16.24
N THR A 167 -6.65 -29.07 -16.26
CA THR A 167 -7.63 -29.00 -17.35
C THR A 167 -7.12 -27.97 -18.34
N GLU A 168 -6.91 -28.40 -19.58
CA GLU A 168 -6.68 -27.52 -20.73
C GLU A 168 -7.95 -26.71 -20.96
N ARG A 169 -8.15 -25.67 -20.15
CA ARG A 169 -9.25 -24.73 -20.33
C ARG A 169 -8.72 -23.50 -21.05
N PRO A 170 -9.56 -22.85 -21.88
CA PRO A 170 -9.12 -21.69 -22.63
C PRO A 170 -8.69 -20.59 -21.67
N GLU A 171 -7.51 -20.01 -21.93
CA GLU A 171 -6.92 -18.90 -21.17
C GLU A 171 -7.90 -17.76 -20.87
N LYS A 172 -8.92 -17.59 -21.74
CA LYS A 172 -10.03 -16.64 -21.60
C LYS A 172 -10.80 -16.80 -20.27
N GLU A 173 -10.78 -17.96 -19.62
CA GLU A 173 -11.46 -18.23 -18.34
C GLU A 173 -10.72 -17.69 -17.10
N VAL A 174 -9.42 -17.36 -17.21
CA VAL A 174 -8.59 -16.93 -16.07
C VAL A 174 -9.17 -15.70 -15.35
N PHE A 175 -9.62 -14.69 -16.10
CA PHE A 175 -10.22 -13.48 -15.52
C PHE A 175 -11.54 -13.78 -14.81
N SER A 176 -12.41 -14.60 -15.43
CA SER A 176 -13.68 -15.03 -14.82
C SER A 176 -13.45 -15.81 -13.53
N LYS A 177 -12.44 -16.69 -13.51
CA LYS A 177 -12.11 -17.49 -12.33
C LYS A 177 -11.51 -16.68 -11.19
N LEU A 178 -10.62 -15.73 -11.51
CA LEU A 178 -10.12 -14.77 -10.53
C LEU A 178 -11.28 -14.00 -9.87
N LEU A 179 -12.25 -13.53 -10.66
CA LEU A 179 -13.44 -12.87 -10.12
C LEU A 179 -14.30 -13.80 -9.25
N GLU A 180 -14.46 -15.07 -9.64
CA GLU A 180 -15.22 -16.07 -8.86
C GLU A 180 -14.57 -16.32 -7.50
N ILE A 181 -13.25 -16.54 -7.46
CA ILE A 181 -12.49 -16.74 -6.23
C ILE A 181 -12.62 -15.54 -5.29
N LEU A 182 -12.51 -14.32 -5.82
CA LEU A 182 -12.67 -13.10 -5.03
C LEU A 182 -14.10 -12.93 -4.51
N LYS A 183 -15.12 -13.25 -5.31
CA LYS A 183 -16.54 -13.19 -4.89
C LYS A 183 -16.92 -14.29 -3.90
N ALA A 184 -16.29 -15.45 -3.98
CA ALA A 184 -16.52 -16.57 -3.07
C ALA A 184 -15.99 -16.27 -1.65
N ASN A 185 -15.04 -15.33 -1.52
CA ASN A 185 -14.54 -14.91 -0.24
C ASN A 185 -15.52 -13.96 0.49
N ARG A 186 -16.50 -14.57 1.17
CA ARG A 186 -17.55 -13.88 1.93
C ARG A 186 -17.05 -13.13 3.17
N SER A 187 -15.82 -13.33 3.63
CA SER A 187 -15.33 -12.72 4.87
C SER A 187 -15.01 -11.22 4.74
N LEU A 188 -14.87 -10.70 3.52
CA LEU A 188 -14.31 -9.37 3.27
C LEU A 188 -15.36 -8.26 3.04
N MET A 189 -16.66 -8.55 3.17
CA MET A 189 -17.79 -7.59 3.10
C MET A 189 -17.65 -6.47 2.03
N PHE A 190 -17.15 -6.79 0.83
CA PHE A 190 -17.03 -5.84 -0.29
C PHE A 190 -17.99 -6.15 -1.45
N SER A 191 -18.30 -5.12 -2.24
CA SER A 191 -18.98 -5.28 -3.53
C SER A 191 -17.94 -5.35 -4.65
N VAL A 192 -17.87 -6.48 -5.37
CA VAL A 192 -17.06 -6.60 -6.59
C VAL A 192 -17.80 -5.96 -7.75
N VAL A 193 -17.31 -4.83 -8.24
CA VAL A 193 -17.89 -4.14 -9.40
C VAL A 193 -17.12 -4.55 -10.65
N ARG A 194 -17.82 -5.14 -11.61
CA ARG A 194 -17.25 -5.40 -12.95
C ARG A 194 -17.35 -4.10 -13.74
N PRO A 195 -16.24 -3.44 -14.14
CA PRO A 195 -16.34 -2.26 -15.00
C PRO A 195 -16.94 -2.69 -16.33
N SER A 196 -18.03 -2.02 -16.75
CA SER A 196 -18.71 -2.31 -18.01
C SER A 196 -17.96 -1.80 -19.24
N ASN A 197 -16.93 -0.96 -19.06
CA ASN A 197 -16.13 -0.38 -20.14
C ASN A 197 -14.69 -0.16 -19.67
N ILE A 198 -13.73 -0.77 -20.39
CA ILE A 198 -12.28 -0.72 -20.12
C ILE A 198 -11.70 0.69 -20.37
N PHE A 199 -12.39 1.55 -21.12
CA PHE A 199 -11.91 2.89 -21.47
C PHE A 199 -12.75 4.05 -20.92
N SER A 200 -13.83 3.77 -20.19
CA SER A 200 -14.56 4.82 -19.48
C SER A 200 -14.34 4.66 -17.99
N VAL A 201 -13.41 5.43 -17.45
CA VAL A 201 -13.34 5.79 -16.02
C VAL A 201 -14.54 6.68 -15.67
N VAL A 202 -15.75 6.22 -16.01
CA VAL A 202 -16.99 6.69 -15.43
C VAL A 202 -17.35 5.59 -14.45
N LEU A 203 -16.72 5.66 -13.28
CA LEU A 203 -17.09 4.81 -12.16
C LEU A 203 -18.60 5.02 -11.96
N PRO A 204 -19.42 3.95 -11.95
CA PRO A 204 -20.86 4.09 -11.83
C PRO A 204 -21.15 4.95 -10.61
N GLY A 205 -21.86 6.07 -10.84
CA GLY A 205 -21.99 7.21 -9.93
C GLY A 205 -21.73 6.85 -8.49
N LEU A 206 -20.49 7.11 -8.05
CA LEU A 206 -20.00 6.64 -6.76
C LEU A 206 -20.59 7.54 -5.66
N GLY A 207 -21.90 7.44 -5.42
CA GLY A 207 -22.52 7.94 -4.21
C GLY A 207 -21.81 7.31 -3.02
N THR A 208 -21.61 8.11 -1.96
CA THR A 208 -20.93 7.75 -0.69
C THR A 208 -20.97 6.25 -0.40
N PHE A 209 -19.90 5.53 -0.71
CA PHE A 209 -19.81 4.11 -0.35
C PHE A 209 -19.58 4.01 1.15
N ASN A 210 -20.53 3.40 1.85
CA ASN A 210 -20.34 2.98 3.23
C ASN A 210 -19.47 1.70 3.32
N THR A 211 -19.11 1.07 2.20
CA THR A 211 -18.36 -0.19 2.12
C THR A 211 -17.27 -0.14 1.04
N PRO A 212 -16.12 -0.81 1.21
CA PRO A 212 -15.08 -0.86 0.18
C PRO A 212 -15.59 -1.42 -1.17
N ALA A 213 -15.19 -0.78 -2.26
CA ALA A 213 -15.51 -1.21 -3.62
C ALA A 213 -14.25 -1.79 -4.29
N VAL A 214 -14.37 -3.00 -4.86
CA VAL A 214 -13.24 -3.72 -5.48
C VAL A 214 -13.42 -3.77 -6.99
N PHE A 215 -12.41 -3.33 -7.72
CA PHE A 215 -12.33 -3.34 -9.18
C PHE A 215 -11.17 -4.23 -9.62
N VAL A 216 -11.39 -5.05 -10.65
CA VAL A 216 -10.35 -5.90 -11.24
C VAL A 216 -10.23 -5.55 -12.71
N GLU A 217 -9.04 -5.15 -13.13
CA GLU A 217 -8.71 -4.78 -14.50
C GLU A 217 -7.57 -5.65 -15.02
N GLU A 218 -7.60 -5.97 -16.32
CA GLU A 218 -6.48 -6.60 -17.01
C GLU A 218 -5.76 -5.55 -17.87
N ILE A 219 -4.49 -5.25 -17.56
CA ILE A 219 -3.80 -4.07 -18.10
C ILE A 219 -3.14 -4.34 -19.45
N SER A 220 -2.69 -5.57 -19.70
CA SER A 220 -2.33 -6.09 -21.03
C SER A 220 -1.60 -7.42 -20.89
N SER A 221 -1.85 -8.27 -21.88
CA SER A 221 -1.00 -9.40 -22.26
C SER A 221 -0.16 -8.98 -23.45
N ASP A 222 1.14 -9.26 -23.45
CA ASP A 222 2.02 -9.01 -24.60
C ASP A 222 1.58 -9.89 -25.78
N LEU A 223 0.72 -9.32 -26.66
CA LEU A 223 0.07 -10.03 -27.77
C LEU A 223 1.10 -10.56 -28.78
N LEU A 224 2.16 -9.79 -29.04
CA LEU A 224 3.21 -10.15 -29.99
C LEU A 224 4.06 -11.33 -29.48
N ARG A 225 4.33 -11.39 -28.16
CA ARG A 225 5.01 -12.55 -27.57
C ARG A 225 4.13 -13.80 -27.55
N ARG A 226 2.81 -13.65 -27.28
CA ARG A 226 1.84 -14.75 -27.39
C ARG A 226 1.84 -15.40 -28.78
N GLU A 227 1.80 -14.59 -29.84
CA GLU A 227 1.74 -15.08 -31.23
C GLU A 227 3.00 -15.85 -31.66
N SER A 228 4.15 -15.55 -31.06
CA SER A 228 5.42 -16.21 -31.41
C SER A 228 5.57 -17.65 -30.88
N GLY A 229 4.70 -18.08 -29.96
CA GLY A 229 4.65 -19.46 -29.42
C GLY A 229 5.90 -19.95 -28.67
N ARG A 230 6.86 -19.06 -28.39
CA ARG A 230 8.14 -19.38 -27.75
C ARG A 230 8.18 -19.13 -26.24
N ASP A 231 7.27 -18.31 -25.71
CA ASP A 231 7.30 -17.86 -24.31
C ASP A 231 6.07 -18.29 -23.50
N THR A 232 6.25 -18.39 -22.18
CA THR A 232 5.17 -18.60 -21.22
C THR A 232 4.17 -17.46 -21.27
N ILE A 233 2.88 -17.78 -21.24
CA ILE A 233 1.83 -16.76 -21.29
C ILE A 233 1.62 -16.13 -19.91
N ILE A 234 1.83 -14.82 -19.82
CA ILE A 234 1.66 -14.03 -18.60
C ILE A 234 0.52 -13.03 -18.79
N ARG A 235 -0.45 -13.05 -17.87
CA ARG A 235 -1.52 -12.05 -17.80
C ARG A 235 -1.33 -11.16 -16.60
N ASN A 236 -1.44 -9.85 -16.80
CA ASN A 236 -1.26 -8.85 -15.75
C ASN A 236 -2.62 -8.26 -15.36
N PHE A 237 -2.94 -8.32 -14.08
CA PHE A 237 -4.15 -7.76 -13.49
C PHE A 237 -3.79 -6.69 -12.48
N VAL A 238 -4.65 -5.68 -12.37
CA VAL A 238 -4.63 -4.72 -11.28
C VAL A 238 -5.96 -4.76 -10.55
N ILE A 239 -5.89 -5.02 -9.25
CA ILE A 239 -7.06 -5.07 -8.38
C ILE A 239 -7.04 -3.82 -7.51
N SER A 240 -8.00 -2.92 -7.70
CA SER A 240 -8.09 -1.66 -6.94
C SER A 240 -9.22 -1.70 -5.91
N VAL A 241 -8.94 -1.27 -4.67
CA VAL A 241 -9.92 -1.12 -3.58
C VAL A 241 -10.14 0.37 -3.31
N TYR A 242 -11.38 0.82 -3.41
CA TYR A 242 -11.77 2.19 -3.14
C TYR A 242 -12.59 2.29 -1.86
N THR A 243 -12.25 3.24 -0.98
CA THR A 243 -13.07 3.63 0.18
C THR A 243 -13.12 5.16 0.30
N SER A 244 -14.22 5.68 0.86
CA SER A 244 -14.37 7.13 1.07
C SER A 244 -13.30 7.64 2.05
N ALA A 245 -12.59 8.71 1.68
CA ALA A 245 -11.62 9.38 2.56
C ALA A 245 -12.34 10.42 3.44
N ILE A 246 -13.09 9.91 4.42
CA ILE A 246 -13.67 10.69 5.51
C ILE A 246 -12.64 10.67 6.66
N PRO A 247 -12.52 11.70 7.51
CA PRO A 247 -11.63 11.73 8.67
C PRO A 247 -12.03 10.73 9.77
N LYS A 248 -12.01 9.44 9.42
CA LYS A 248 -12.30 8.28 10.25
C LYS A 248 -11.23 7.23 9.95
N PRO A 249 -10.21 7.09 10.82
CA PRO A 249 -9.11 6.14 10.62
C PRO A 249 -9.58 4.71 10.29
N GLN A 250 -10.74 4.30 10.82
CA GLN A 250 -11.34 2.98 10.60
C GLN A 250 -11.60 2.66 9.13
N LEU A 251 -11.89 3.66 8.29
CA LEU A 251 -12.18 3.43 6.86
C LEU A 251 -10.94 3.13 6.03
N LEU A 252 -9.80 3.69 6.42
CA LEU A 252 -8.53 3.34 5.81
C LEU A 252 -8.08 1.95 6.27
N TRP A 253 -8.23 1.64 7.56
CA TRP A 253 -7.95 0.29 8.06
C TRP A 253 -8.78 -0.76 7.32
N SER A 254 -10.07 -0.51 7.16
CA SER A 254 -10.94 -1.38 6.36
C SER A 254 -10.47 -1.52 4.89
N ASN A 255 -9.93 -0.45 4.29
CA ASN A 255 -9.36 -0.52 2.93
C ASN A 255 -8.14 -1.46 2.87
N LEU A 256 -7.23 -1.31 3.84
CA LEU A 256 -6.03 -2.13 3.95
C LEU A 256 -6.38 -3.60 4.24
N GLU A 257 -7.27 -3.86 5.20
CA GLU A 257 -7.75 -5.20 5.54
C GLU A 257 -8.37 -5.90 4.32
N VAL A 258 -9.16 -5.18 3.51
CA VAL A 258 -9.72 -5.74 2.27
C VAL A 258 -8.62 -6.06 1.26
N LEU A 259 -7.65 -5.18 1.06
CA LEU A 259 -6.53 -5.42 0.14
C LEU A 259 -5.71 -6.65 0.57
N GLU A 260 -5.41 -6.76 1.86
CA GLU A 260 -4.69 -7.91 2.44
C GLU A 260 -5.49 -9.20 2.31
N GLY A 261 -6.79 -9.15 2.57
CA GLY A 261 -7.69 -10.28 2.34
C GLY A 261 -7.70 -10.73 0.88
N ILE A 262 -7.72 -9.79 -0.07
CA ILE A 262 -7.63 -10.08 -1.52
C ILE A 262 -6.30 -10.76 -1.83
N ARG A 263 -5.18 -10.19 -1.37
CA ARG A 263 -3.85 -10.77 -1.54
C ARG A 263 -3.80 -12.20 -1.03
N ASP A 264 -4.22 -12.42 0.21
CA ASP A 264 -4.14 -13.72 0.86
C ASP A 264 -5.02 -14.75 0.14
N THR A 265 -6.19 -14.33 -0.35
CA THR A 265 -7.07 -15.16 -1.19
C THR A 265 -6.36 -15.61 -2.47
N ILE A 266 -5.66 -14.69 -3.15
CA ILE A 266 -4.96 -14.98 -4.40
C ILE A 266 -3.77 -15.90 -4.15
N LEU A 267 -3.01 -15.66 -3.09
CA LEU A 267 -1.85 -16.49 -2.74
C LEU A 267 -2.27 -17.93 -2.37
N VAL A 268 -3.38 -18.08 -1.64
CA VAL A 268 -3.97 -19.39 -1.30
C VAL A 268 -4.43 -20.12 -2.56
N ASN A 269 -5.03 -19.41 -3.52
CA ASN A 269 -5.55 -19.97 -4.77
C ASN A 269 -4.60 -19.69 -5.96
N SER A 270 -3.28 -19.77 -5.74
CA SER A 270 -2.27 -19.38 -6.73
C SER A 270 -2.36 -20.10 -8.09
N GLN A 271 -2.97 -21.29 -8.15
CA GLN A 271 -3.15 -22.05 -9.38
C GLN A 271 -4.49 -21.78 -10.09
N LEU A 272 -5.38 -20.98 -9.48
CA LEU A 272 -6.71 -20.65 -10.00
C LEU A 272 -7.47 -21.89 -10.49
N ASP A 273 -7.56 -22.92 -9.64
CA ASP A 273 -8.16 -24.23 -9.91
C ASP A 273 -7.57 -24.93 -11.16
N GLY A 274 -6.24 -24.87 -11.31
CA GLY A 274 -5.51 -25.53 -12.40
C GLY A 274 -5.40 -24.71 -13.69
N LEU A 275 -5.95 -23.50 -13.74
CA LEU A 275 -5.84 -22.59 -14.90
C LEU A 275 -4.49 -21.89 -14.99
N ALA A 276 -3.80 -21.75 -13.86
CA ALA A 276 -2.52 -21.08 -13.76
C ALA A 276 -1.44 -22.00 -13.21
N LYS A 277 -0.25 -21.93 -13.79
CA LYS A 277 0.95 -22.55 -13.25
C LYS A 277 1.30 -21.92 -11.90
N ARG A 278 1.20 -20.59 -11.83
CA ARG A 278 1.29 -19.82 -10.59
C ARG A 278 0.69 -18.43 -10.77
N THR A 279 0.31 -17.83 -9.65
CA THR A 279 -0.08 -16.44 -9.53
C THR A 279 0.84 -15.76 -8.54
N VAL A 280 1.36 -14.60 -8.91
CA VAL A 280 2.30 -13.81 -8.11
C VAL A 280 1.68 -12.44 -7.86
N VAL A 281 1.74 -12.01 -6.61
CA VAL A 281 1.47 -10.63 -6.21
C VAL A 281 2.80 -9.88 -6.26
N ASP A 282 2.89 -8.85 -7.09
CA ASP A 282 4.14 -8.13 -7.36
C ASP A 282 4.30 -6.93 -6.42
N LYS A 283 3.24 -6.12 -6.33
CA LYS A 283 3.24 -4.85 -5.61
C LYS A 283 1.86 -4.52 -5.09
N SER A 284 1.80 -3.96 -3.89
CA SER A 284 0.66 -3.18 -3.41
C SER A 284 1.02 -1.70 -3.48
N SER A 285 0.13 -0.84 -3.96
CA SER A 285 0.33 0.62 -3.97
C SER A 285 -0.82 1.33 -3.28
N PHE A 286 -0.55 2.44 -2.61
CA PHE A 286 -1.53 3.18 -1.81
C PHE A 286 -1.59 4.63 -2.25
N TYR A 287 -2.81 5.14 -2.43
CA TYR A 287 -3.06 6.47 -2.95
C TYR A 287 -4.23 7.13 -2.22
N ILE A 288 -4.14 8.44 -2.06
CA ILE A 288 -5.30 9.30 -1.81
C ILE A 288 -5.60 9.98 -3.14
N SER A 289 -6.80 9.80 -3.67
CA SER A 289 -7.18 10.33 -4.97
C SER A 289 -8.55 10.98 -4.93
N THR A 290 -8.75 11.99 -5.76
CA THR A 290 -10.09 12.44 -6.13
C THR A 290 -10.52 11.66 -7.36
N LEU A 291 -11.81 11.34 -7.42
CA LEU A 291 -12.36 10.79 -8.65
C LEU A 291 -12.56 11.92 -9.65
N LYS A 292 -12.23 11.66 -10.91
CA LYS A 292 -12.44 12.62 -11.99
C LYS A 292 -13.91 13.05 -12.02
N GLY A 293 -14.18 14.33 -11.74
CA GLY A 293 -15.53 14.89 -11.68
C GLY A 293 -16.23 14.83 -10.33
N SER A 294 -15.54 14.46 -9.24
CA SER A 294 -16.06 14.50 -7.87
C SER A 294 -15.17 15.35 -6.96
N ASN A 295 -15.80 16.11 -6.06
CA ASN A 295 -15.12 16.81 -4.96
C ASN A 295 -14.86 15.89 -3.75
N SER A 296 -15.22 14.60 -3.84
CA SER A 296 -14.98 13.63 -2.77
C SER A 296 -13.61 13.00 -2.92
N TYR A 297 -12.89 12.92 -1.80
CA TYR A 297 -11.63 12.21 -1.67
C TYR A 297 -11.88 10.73 -1.37
N PHE A 298 -11.04 9.86 -1.92
CA PHE A 298 -11.08 8.42 -1.69
C PHE A 298 -9.68 7.87 -1.43
N TYR A 299 -9.61 6.86 -0.56
CA TYR A 299 -8.46 5.96 -0.56
C TYR A 299 -8.60 5.01 -1.72
N ARG A 300 -7.52 4.89 -2.48
CA ARG A 300 -7.34 3.85 -3.47
C ARG A 300 -6.11 3.05 -3.05
N SER A 301 -6.30 1.76 -2.82
CA SER A 301 -5.18 0.83 -2.81
C SER A 301 -5.25 -0.05 -4.05
N SER A 302 -4.12 -0.52 -4.56
CA SER A 302 -4.06 -1.41 -5.71
C SER A 302 -3.10 -2.56 -5.49
N LEU A 303 -3.42 -3.71 -6.07
CA LEU A 303 -2.62 -4.91 -6.09
C LEU A 303 -2.28 -5.27 -7.53
N ASP A 304 -0.98 -5.34 -7.85
CA ASP A 304 -0.48 -5.77 -9.14
C ASP A 304 -0.28 -7.29 -9.10
N VAL A 305 -1.00 -8.01 -9.95
CA VAL A 305 -1.06 -9.47 -9.94
C VAL A 305 -0.64 -10.01 -11.30
N LYS A 306 0.33 -10.92 -11.31
CA LYS A 306 0.80 -11.61 -12.51
C LYS A 306 0.37 -13.07 -12.46
N VAL A 307 -0.35 -13.52 -13.47
CA VAL A 307 -0.79 -14.91 -13.62
C VAL A 307 0.00 -15.57 -14.75
N GLU A 308 0.80 -16.58 -14.40
CA GLU A 308 1.51 -17.43 -15.35
C GLU A 308 0.58 -18.59 -15.75
N CYS A 309 0.07 -18.58 -16.97
CA CYS A 309 -0.90 -19.55 -17.45
C CYS A 309 -0.21 -20.82 -17.98
N PHE A 310 -0.90 -21.96 -17.90
CA PHE A 310 -0.46 -23.14 -18.64
C PHE A 310 -0.63 -22.90 -20.15
N ARG A 311 0.27 -23.45 -20.96
CA ARG A 311 0.15 -23.41 -22.41
C ARG A 311 -1.04 -24.28 -22.82
N GLY A 312 -2.09 -23.68 -23.37
CA GLY A 312 -3.07 -24.43 -24.15
C GLY A 312 -2.40 -24.88 -25.45
N VAL A 313 -2.28 -26.18 -25.67
CA VAL A 313 -1.97 -26.71 -27.00
C VAL A 313 -3.32 -26.86 -27.68
N ASP A 314 -3.74 -25.85 -28.45
CA ASP A 314 -4.88 -26.03 -29.33
C ASP A 314 -4.45 -27.01 -30.42
N PHE A 315 -4.86 -28.28 -30.30
CA PHE A 315 -4.80 -29.21 -31.41
C PHE A 315 -5.87 -28.77 -32.43
N VAL A 316 -5.42 -28.10 -33.48
CA VAL A 316 -6.22 -27.79 -34.68
C VAL A 316 -6.42 -29.04 -35.52
#